data_AF-A0A5R8VHW2-F1
#
_entry.id   AF-A0A5R8VHW2-F1
#
_cell.length_a   1.000
_cell.length_b   1.000
_cell.length_c   1.000
_cell.angle_alpha   90.00
_cell.angle_beta   90.00
_cell.angle_gamma   90.00
#
_symmetry.space_group_name_H-M   'P 1'
#
loop_
_entity.id
_entity.type
_entity.pdbx_description
1 polymer ?
#
loop_
_entity_poly.entity_id
_entity_poly.type
_entity_poly.pdbx_seq_one_letter_code
_entity_poly.pdbx_strand_id
1 'polypeptide(L)' 'MDDLRHTAQHLLQRKDRGLIDLWILYWNHGGRCHPFEFDAFVHHMLPAQWFNMEALAEAVEELSLESMA' A
#
# COMPACT_ATOMS: atom_id res chain seq x y z
N MET A 1 6.50 -12.97 -3.85
CA MET A 1 5.40 -12.54 -2.97
C MET A 1 5.88 -11.78 -1.72
N ASP A 2 7.20 -11.70 -1.45
CA ASP A 2 7.79 -11.02 -0.28
C ASP A 2 8.00 -9.49 -0.40
N ASP A 3 7.65 -8.87 -1.53
CA ASP A 3 8.15 -7.52 -1.83
C ASP A 3 7.08 -6.42 -1.92
N LEU A 4 5.78 -6.71 -1.78
CA LEU A 4 4.74 -5.68 -1.94
C LEU A 4 4.77 -4.63 -0.83
N ARG A 5 4.95 -5.06 0.43
CA ARG A 5 5.07 -4.14 1.57
C ARG A 5 6.39 -3.38 1.55
N HIS A 6 7.49 -4.03 1.16
CA HIS A 6 8.79 -3.36 0.98
C HIS A 6 8.74 -2.34 -0.16
N THR A 7 8.09 -2.67 -1.28
CA THR A 7 7.86 -1.73 -2.40
C THR A 7 6.99 -0.56 -1.96
N ALA A 8 5.91 -0.81 -1.22
CA ALA A 8 5.08 0.23 -0.63
C ALA A 8 5.89 1.16 0.27
N GLN A 9 6.71 0.62 1.18
CA GLN A 9 7.59 1.43 2.03
C GLN A 9 8.59 2.26 1.22
N HIS A 10 9.20 1.68 0.18
CA HIS A 10 10.14 2.39 -0.68
C HIS A 10 9.46 3.53 -1.45
N LEU A 11 8.23 3.33 -1.93
CA LEU A 11 7.45 4.38 -2.57
C LEU A 11 7.10 5.51 -1.59
N LEU A 12 6.74 5.17 -0.34
CA LEU A 12 6.45 6.15 0.71
C LEU A 12 7.68 6.98 1.12
N GLN A 13 8.87 6.37 1.11
CA GLN A 13 10.12 7.09 1.42
C GLN A 13 10.55 8.09 0.34
N ARG A 14 10.09 7.91 -0.91
CA ARG A 14 10.39 8.80 -2.05
C ARG A 14 9.67 10.15 -2.02
N LYS A 15 8.87 10.43 -0.97
CA LYS A 15 8.31 11.75 -0.60
C LYS A 15 7.26 12.40 -1.51
N ASP A 16 6.88 11.83 -2.65
CA ASP A 16 5.83 12.44 -3.47
C ASP A 16 4.39 12.13 -3.03
N ARG A 17 4.17 11.05 -2.26
CA ARG A 17 2.82 10.61 -1.87
C ARG A 17 2.78 10.03 -0.46
N GLY A 18 1.73 10.37 0.28
CA GLY A 18 1.55 9.95 1.65
C GLY A 18 1.03 8.52 1.75
N LEU A 19 1.21 7.90 2.92
CA LEU A 19 0.60 6.61 3.27
C LEU A 19 -0.92 6.62 3.04
N ILE A 20 -1.54 7.80 3.18
CA ILE A 20 -2.96 7.99 2.93
C ILE A 20 -3.34 7.81 1.45
N ASP A 21 -2.49 8.22 0.50
CA ASP A 21 -2.77 8.08 -0.93
C ASP A 21 -2.73 6.60 -1.33
N LEU A 22 -1.72 5.88 -0.84
CA LEU A 22 -1.64 4.44 -1.02
C LEU A 22 -2.83 3.71 -0.38
N TRP A 23 -3.30 4.17 0.79
CA TRP A 23 -4.50 3.61 1.41
C TRP A 23 -5.77 3.87 0.60
N ILE A 24 -5.91 5.07 0.00
CA ILE A 24 -7.05 5.40 -0.88
C ILE A 24 -7.05 4.47 -2.10
N LEU A 25 -5.91 4.27 -2.75
CA LEU A 25 -5.78 3.36 -3.88
C LEU A 25 -6.08 1.91 -3.47
N TYR A 26 -5.54 1.48 -2.34
CA TYR A 26 -5.83 0.17 -1.75
C TYR A 26 -7.33 -0.04 -1.55
N TRP A 27 -8.02 0.97 -1.03
CA TRP A 27 -9.47 0.93 -0.82
C TRP A 27 -10.27 0.89 -2.13
N ASN A 28 -9.83 1.66 -3.15
CA ASN A 28 -10.45 1.66 -4.48
C ASN A 28 -10.38 0.28 -5.15
N HIS A 29 -9.28 -0.45 -4.94
CA HIS A 29 -9.09 -1.82 -5.45
C HIS A 29 -9.74 -2.90 -4.57
N GLY A 30 -10.65 -2.51 -3.68
CA GLY A 30 -11.45 -3.44 -2.86
C GLY A 30 -10.76 -3.89 -1.57
N GLY A 31 -9.62 -3.31 -1.23
CA GLY A 31 -9.00 -3.44 0.08
C GLY A 31 -9.89 -2.86 1.18
N ARG A 32 -9.99 -3.54 2.33
CA ARG A 32 -10.84 -3.09 3.45
C ARG A 32 -10.07 -3.18 4.76
N CYS A 33 -9.68 -2.03 5.28
CA CYS A 33 -9.14 -1.87 6.62
C CYS A 33 -9.19 -0.40 7.02
N HIS A 34 -9.10 -0.14 8.32
CA HIS A 34 -8.94 1.20 8.83
C HIS A 34 -7.56 1.77 8.44
N PRO A 35 -7.41 3.07 8.18
CA PRO A 35 -6.10 3.67 7.84
C PRO A 35 -4.96 3.33 8.82
N PHE A 36 -5.25 3.26 10.13
CA PHE A 36 -4.26 2.85 11.14
C PHE A 36 -3.90 1.36 11.07
N GLU A 37 -4.85 0.49 10.69
CA GLU A 37 -4.56 -0.92 10.46
C GLU A 37 -3.71 -1.09 9.19
N PHE A 38 -3.98 -0.28 8.18
CA PHE A 38 -3.18 -0.22 6.95
C PHE A 38 -1.75 0.22 7.23
N ASP A 39 -1.56 1.28 8.03
CA ASP A 39 -0.25 1.75 8.50
C ASP A 39 0.53 0.61 9.18
N ALA A 40 -0.08 0.00 10.19
CA ALA A 40 0.50 -1.11 10.92
C ALA A 40 0.83 -2.30 9.99
N PHE A 41 -0.01 -2.58 8.99
CA PHE A 41 0.23 -3.62 8.00
C PHE A 41 1.43 -3.32 7.08
N VAL A 42 1.50 -2.11 6.52
CA VAL A 42 2.61 -1.63 5.68
C VAL A 42 3.92 -1.66 6.46
N HIS A 43 3.88 -1.35 7.75
CA HIS A 43 5.04 -1.41 8.65
C HIS A 43 5.30 -2.79 9.27
N HIS A 44 4.69 -3.85 8.73
CA HIS A 44 4.87 -5.25 9.17
C HIS A 44 4.50 -5.53 10.64
N MET A 45 3.75 -4.62 11.28
CA MET A 45 3.22 -4.78 12.64
C MET A 45 2.00 -5.72 12.66
N LEU A 46 1.32 -5.88 11.52
CA LEU A 46 0.21 -6.82 11.36
C LEU A 46 0.50 -7.93 10.33
N PRO A 47 -0.10 -9.13 10.51
CA PRO A 47 0.02 -10.24 9.57
C PRO A 47 -0.60 -9.91 8.20
N ALA A 48 0.12 -10.21 7.12
CA ALA A 48 -0.36 -9.94 5.76
C ALA A 48 -1.62 -10.73 5.36
N GLN A 49 -1.81 -11.92 5.96
CA GLN A 49 -2.97 -12.78 5.72
C GLN A 49 -4.32 -12.17 6.07
N TRP A 50 -4.35 -11.05 6.82
CA TRP A 50 -5.57 -10.31 7.15
C TRP A 50 -5.93 -9.26 6.10
N PHE A 51 -5.05 -9.01 5.15
CA PHE A 51 -5.17 -7.95 4.17
C PHE A 51 -5.26 -8.52 2.76
N ASN A 52 -6.02 -7.84 1.91
CA ASN A 52 -6.10 -8.18 0.50
C ASN A 52 -4.79 -7.82 -0.21
N MET A 53 -3.94 -8.81 -0.48
CA MET A 53 -2.65 -8.57 -1.14
C MET A 53 -2.78 -8.23 -2.63
N GLU A 54 -3.87 -8.62 -3.29
CA GLU A 54 -4.14 -8.28 -4.70
C GLU A 54 -4.46 -6.79 -4.81
N ALA A 55 -5.34 -6.29 -3.94
CA ALA A 55 -5.66 -4.85 -3.87
C ALA A 55 -4.42 -4.00 -3.54
N LEU A 56 -3.49 -4.52 -2.72
CA LEU A 56 -2.22 -3.85 -2.46
C LEU A 56 -1.33 -3.84 -3.71
N ALA A 57 -1.29 -4.92 -4.47
CA ALA A 57 -0.49 -5.00 -5.69
C ALA A 57 -0.95 -3.96 -6.72
N GLU A 58 -2.27 -3.87 -6.97
CA GLU A 58 -2.85 -2.89 -7.89
C GLU A 58 -2.60 -1.45 -7.41
N ALA A 59 -2.79 -1.19 -6.11
CA ALA A 59 -2.55 0.13 -5.53
C ALA A 59 -1.08 0.57 -5.66
N VAL A 60 -0.14 -0.35 -5.45
CA VAL A 60 1.31 -0.09 -5.60
C VAL A 60 1.68 0.14 -7.06
N GLU A 61 1.09 -0.62 -7.98
CA GLU A 61 1.31 -0.45 -9.43
C GLU A 61 0.81 0.91 -9.91
N GLU A 62 -0.41 1.29 -9.53
CA GLU A 62 -1.00 2.60 -9.88
C GLU A 62 -0.18 3.75 -9.29
N LEU A 63 0.20 3.66 -8.01
CA LEU A 63 1.07 4.65 -7.37
C LEU A 63 2.43 4.78 -8.08
N SER A 64 2.97 3.65 -8.58
CA SER A 64 4.24 3.63 -9.32
C SER A 64 4.10 4.28 -10.69
N LEU A 65 3.01 4.02 -11.42
CA LEU A 65 2.74 4.61 -12.74
C LEU A 65 2.59 6.13 -12.64
N GLU A 66 1.85 6.60 -11.63
CA GLU A 66 1.66 8.04 -11.45
C GLU A 66 2.92 8.76 -10.93
N SER A 67 3.90 8.05 -10.38
CA SER A 67 5.21 8.64 -10.01
C SER A 67 6.16 8.85 -11.20
N MET A 68 5.81 8.32 -12.39
CA MET A 68 6.57 8.49 -13.64
C MET A 68 5.96 9.55 -14.58
N ALA A 69 4.77 10.06 -14.26
CA ALA A 69 4.04 11.07 -15.04
C ALA A 69 4.35 12.49 -14.55
#